data_AF-A0A0V0GK07-F1
#
_entry.id   AF-A0A0V0GK07-F1
#
_cell.length_a   1.000
_cell.length_b   1.000
_cell.length_c   1.000
_cell.angle_alpha   90.00
_cell.angle_beta   90.00
_cell.angle_gamma   90.00
#
_symmetry.space_group_name_H-M   'P 1'
#
loop_
_entity.id
_entity.type
_entity.pdbx_description
1 polymer ?
#
loop_
_entity_poly.entity_id
_entity_poly.type
_entity_poly.pdbx_seq_one_letter_code
_entity_poly.pdbx_strand_id
1 'polypeptide(L)'
;SPTGNNVTVSHLLYADDTLLFCGADRSQVIKLNLILHIFEAVSGLHTNMSKSTIYPVNSVQNLVELAGIMCCNIGSFPTTYLGLPLGANFKANEIWSGIIEKFEKD
;
A
#
# COMPACT_ATOMS: atom_id res chain seq x y z
N SER A 1 7.71 26.72 -17.82
CA SER A 1 8.01 26.45 -16.40
C SER A 1 7.95 24.95 -16.17
N PRO A 2 8.97 24.32 -15.55
CA PRO A 2 8.92 22.89 -15.31
C PRO A 2 7.95 22.66 -14.15
N THR A 3 6.76 22.17 -14.48
CA THR A 3 5.81 21.63 -13.50
C THR A 3 6.44 20.36 -12.93
N GLY A 4 7.18 20.53 -11.82
CA GLY A 4 7.67 19.42 -11.02
C GLY A 4 6.46 18.66 -10.49
N ASN A 5 6.20 17.49 -11.07
CA ASN A 5 5.26 16.52 -10.54
C ASN A 5 5.84 16.01 -9.20
N ASN A 6 5.51 16.69 -8.12
CA ASN A 6 5.89 16.32 -6.77
C ASN A 6 5.19 14.99 -6.43
N VAL A 7 5.98 13.92 -6.30
CA VAL A 7 5.47 12.64 -5.81
C VAL A 7 5.37 12.75 -4.30
N THR A 8 4.16 12.88 -3.77
CA THR A 8 3.92 12.86 -2.32
C THR A 8 3.72 11.43 -1.86
N VAL A 9 4.79 10.80 -1.36
CA VAL A 9 4.68 9.51 -0.67
C VAL A 9 4.48 9.76 0.81
N SER A 10 3.27 9.48 1.33
CA SER A 10 2.98 9.47 2.76
C SER A 10 3.12 8.04 3.27
N HIS A 11 4.00 7.78 4.24
CA HIS A 11 4.33 6.42 4.69
C HIS A 11 3.73 6.17 6.09
N LEU A 12 3.24 4.94 6.32
CA LEU A 12 2.96 4.41 7.65
C LEU A 12 3.82 3.15 7.83
N LEU A 13 4.79 3.21 8.74
CA LEU A 13 5.79 2.16 8.97
C LEU A 13 5.47 1.38 10.25
N TYR A 14 5.41 0.04 10.16
CA TYR A 14 5.35 -0.83 11.34
C TYR A 14 6.17 -2.10 11.11
N ALA A 15 7.25 -2.29 11.87
CA ALA A 15 8.16 -3.44 11.74
C ALA A 15 8.50 -3.78 10.27
N ASP A 16 8.03 -4.93 9.78
CA ASP A 16 8.22 -5.46 8.43
C ASP A 16 7.07 -5.15 7.45
N ASP A 17 5.95 -4.61 7.93
CA ASP A 17 4.80 -4.22 7.12
C ASP A 17 4.84 -2.71 6.80
N THR A 18 4.88 -2.37 5.51
CA THR A 18 4.94 -0.98 5.04
C THR A 18 3.80 -0.69 4.06
N LEU A 19 3.01 0.34 4.36
CA LEU A 19 1.97 0.85 3.46
C LEU A 19 2.49 2.08 2.71
N LEU A 20 2.44 2.03 1.37
CA LEU A 20 2.91 3.09 0.47
C LEU A 20 1.74 3.65 -0.35
N PHE A 21 1.64 4.98 -0.40
CA PHE A 21 0.68 5.67 -1.26
C PHE A 21 1.41 6.34 -2.42
N CYS A 22 0.94 6.09 -3.64
CA CYS A 22 1.39 6.76 -4.83
C CYS A 22 0.22 7.00 -5.79
N GLY A 23 0.38 7.94 -6.71
CA GLY A 23 -0.59 8.15 -7.78
C GLY A 23 -0.61 6.95 -8.74
N ALA A 24 -1.77 6.70 -9.33
CA ALA A 24 -1.96 5.67 -10.36
C ALA A 24 -1.37 6.08 -11.72
N ASP A 25 -0.13 6.55 -11.70
CA ASP A 25 0.64 6.99 -12.87
C ASP A 25 1.85 6.06 -13.08
N ARG A 26 2.07 5.65 -14.33
CA ARG A 26 3.15 4.73 -14.70
C ARG A 26 4.52 5.28 -14.27
N SER A 27 4.78 6.57 -14.47
CA SER A 27 6.07 7.18 -14.10
C SER A 27 6.28 7.17 -12.59
N GLN A 28 5.23 7.43 -11.80
CA GLN A 28 5.29 7.33 -10.34
C GLN A 28 5.57 5.92 -9.85
N VAL A 29 4.89 4.90 -10.41
CA VAL A 29 5.10 3.50 -10.01
C VAL A 29 6.50 3.02 -10.39
N ILE A 30 7.04 3.42 -11.55
CA ILE A 30 8.45 3.15 -11.91
C ILE A 30 9.41 3.79 -10.90
N LYS A 31 9.19 5.03 -10.50
CA LYS A 31 10.02 5.71 -9.50
C LYS A 31 9.94 5.01 -8.14
N LEU A 32 8.75 4.59 -7.73
CA LEU A 32 8.57 3.83 -6.49
C LEU A 32 9.36 2.52 -6.52
N ASN A 33 9.25 1.78 -7.63
CA ASN A 33 10.01 0.54 -7.81
C ASN A 33 11.53 0.79 -7.74
N LEU A 34 12.02 1.85 -8.39
CA LEU A 34 13.44 2.23 -8.30
C LEU A 34 13.87 2.58 -6.87
N ILE A 35 13.05 3.31 -6.13
CA ILE A 35 13.33 3.66 -4.73
C ILE A 35 13.45 2.40 -3.87
N LEU A 36 12.56 1.41 -4.08
CA LEU A 36 12.64 0.13 -3.35
C LEU A 36 13.93 -0.63 -3.68
N HIS A 37 14.33 -0.69 -4.96
CA HIS A 37 15.61 -1.30 -5.33
C HIS A 37 16.82 -0.59 -4.71
N ILE A 38 16.80 0.75 -4.64
CA ILE A 38 17.85 1.51 -3.97
C ILE A 38 17.84 1.22 -2.47
N PHE A 39 16.66 1.17 -1.85
CA PHE A 39 16.52 0.81 -0.44
C PHE A 39 17.10 -0.57 -0.15
N GLU A 40 16.80 -1.58 -0.97
CA GLU A 40 17.40 -2.91 -0.86
C GLU A 40 18.92 -2.86 -0.95
N ALA A 41 19.46 -2.15 -1.94
CA ALA A 41 20.91 -2.03 -2.15
C ALA A 41 21.63 -1.33 -0.99
N VAL A 42 21.00 -0.33 -0.37
CA VAL A 42 21.60 0.45 0.72
C VAL A 42 21.44 -0.23 2.08
N SER A 43 20.28 -0.85 2.33
CA SER A 43 19.97 -1.48 3.62
C SER A 43 20.43 -2.94 3.73
N GLY A 44 20.65 -3.61 2.60
CA GLY A 44 20.87 -5.06 2.54
C GLY A 44 19.60 -5.89 2.80
N LEU A 45 18.44 -5.24 2.93
CA LEU A 45 17.15 -5.91 3.04
C LEU A 45 16.59 -6.27 1.66
N HIS A 46 15.58 -7.15 1.64
CA HIS A 46 14.87 -7.51 0.42
C HIS A 46 13.36 -7.32 0.59
N THR A 47 12.76 -6.58 -0.33
CA THR A 47 11.33 -6.37 -0.45
C THR A 47 10.69 -7.62 -1.00
N ASN A 48 9.77 -8.22 -0.23
CA ASN A 48 9.07 -9.40 -0.66
C ASN A 48 7.89 -9.03 -1.58
N MET A 49 8.15 -8.96 -2.88
CA MET A 49 7.11 -8.61 -3.87
C MET A 49 6.00 -9.67 -3.98
N SER A 50 6.27 -10.95 -3.68
CA SER A 50 5.25 -12.00 -3.72
C SER A 50 4.25 -11.92 -2.56
N LYS A 51 4.63 -11.25 -1.46
CA LYS A 51 3.72 -10.88 -0.35
C LYS A 51 3.13 -9.48 -0.47
N SER A 52 3.72 -8.63 -1.32
CA SER A 52 3.25 -7.27 -1.52
C SER A 52 1.97 -7.25 -2.36
N THR A 53 1.08 -6.29 -2.09
CA THR A 53 -0.21 -6.15 -2.77
C THR A 53 -0.48 -4.68 -3.11
N ILE A 54 -0.86 -4.40 -4.36
CA ILE A 54 -1.35 -3.10 -4.80
C ILE A 54 -2.87 -3.04 -4.70
N TYR A 55 -3.39 -1.96 -4.12
CA TYR A 55 -4.82 -1.73 -3.96
C TYR A 55 -5.25 -0.47 -4.74
N PRO A 56 -6.28 -0.55 -5.60
CA PRO A 56 -6.79 0.62 -6.28
C PRO A 56 -7.61 1.49 -5.32
N VAL A 57 -7.31 2.78 -5.28
CA VAL A 57 -8.16 3.77 -4.61
C VAL A 57 -9.03 4.44 -5.68
N ASN A 58 -10.34 4.21 -5.61
CA ASN A 58 -11.30 4.55 -6.67
C ASN A 58 -11.08 3.75 -7.98
N SER A 59 -11.50 4.31 -9.11
CA SER A 59 -11.36 3.68 -10.42
C SER A 59 -9.95 3.89 -10.99
N VAL A 60 -9.21 2.79 -11.18
CA VAL A 60 -7.87 2.76 -11.77
C VAL A 60 -7.88 1.80 -12.95
N GLN A 61 -7.84 2.34 -14.18
CA GLN A 61 -7.99 1.54 -15.40
C GLN A 61 -6.75 0.69 -15.73
N ASN A 62 -5.56 1.16 -15.37
CA ASN A 62 -4.28 0.55 -15.69
C ASN A 62 -3.71 -0.30 -14.54
N LEU A 63 -4.54 -0.76 -13.59
CA LEU A 63 -4.06 -1.44 -12.37
C LEU A 63 -3.20 -2.68 -12.65
N VAL A 64 -3.55 -3.48 -13.66
CA VAL A 64 -2.79 -4.69 -14.06
C VAL A 64 -1.39 -4.33 -14.54
N GLU A 65 -1.26 -3.24 -15.30
CA GLU A 65 0.03 -2.73 -15.77
C GLU A 65 0.89 -2.25 -14.60
N LEU A 66 0.29 -1.51 -13.66
CA LEU A 66 0.99 -0.99 -12.48
C LEU A 66 1.47 -2.12 -11.56
N ALA A 67 0.64 -3.14 -11.35
CA ALA A 67 1.02 -4.35 -10.61
C ALA A 67 2.18 -5.09 -11.30
N GLY A 68 2.17 -5.16 -12.63
CA GLY A 68 3.25 -5.75 -13.42
C GLY A 68 4.59 -5.01 -13.28
N ILE A 69 4.58 -3.68 -13.13
CA ILE A 69 5.80 -2.90 -12.87
C ILE A 69 6.38 -3.21 -11.49
N MET A 70 5.51 -3.41 -10.50
CA MET A 70 5.91 -3.71 -9.11
C MET A 70 6.16 -5.19 -8.86
N CYS A 71 5.77 -6.07 -9.79
CA CYS A 71 5.77 -7.53 -9.61
C CYS A 71 5.00 -8.01 -8.36
N CYS A 72 3.91 -7.32 -8.00
CA CYS A 72 3.13 -7.58 -6.79
C CYS A 72 1.71 -8.07 -7.08
N ASN A 73 1.02 -8.58 -6.06
CA ASN A 73 -0.38 -9.01 -6.19
C ASN A 73 -1.33 -7.82 -6.35
N ILE A 74 -2.54 -8.08 -6.86
CA ILE A 74 -3.63 -7.09 -6.92
C ILE A 74 -4.64 -7.42 -5.83
N GLY A 75 -4.96 -6.43 -5.00
CA GLY A 75 -5.96 -6.53 -3.95
C GLY A 75 -7.18 -5.66 -4.19
N SER A 76 -8.16 -5.77 -3.31
CA SER A 76 -9.37 -4.95 -3.29
C SER A 76 -9.73 -4.55 -1.85
N PHE A 77 -10.53 -3.50 -1.71
CA PHE A 77 -11.11 -3.09 -0.42
C PHE A 77 -12.48 -3.75 -0.19
N PRO A 78 -12.90 -3.93 1.08
CA PRO A 78 -12.14 -3.67 2.30
C PRO A 78 -11.06 -4.73 2.54
N THR A 79 -9.97 -4.34 3.19
CA THR A 79 -8.86 -5.24 3.56
C THR A 79 -8.41 -4.96 5.00
N THR A 80 -7.42 -5.71 5.49
CA THR A 80 -6.90 -5.54 6.85
C THR A 80 -5.42 -5.21 6.80
N TYR A 81 -5.00 -4.17 7.53
CA TYR A 81 -3.59 -3.82 7.74
C TYR A 81 -3.35 -3.70 9.24
N LEU A 82 -2.42 -4.50 9.78
CA LEU A 82 -2.13 -4.56 11.22
C LEU A 82 -3.36 -4.81 12.10
N GLY A 83 -4.31 -5.62 11.62
CA GLY A 83 -5.56 -5.89 12.32
C GLY A 83 -6.62 -4.79 12.21
N LEU A 84 -6.32 -3.68 11.50
CA LEU A 84 -7.25 -2.58 11.27
C LEU A 84 -7.91 -2.68 9.88
N PRO A 85 -9.22 -2.48 9.77
CA PRO A 85 -9.94 -2.49 8.52
C PRO A 85 -9.60 -1.24 7.68
N LEU A 86 -9.09 -1.46 6.48
CA LEU A 86 -8.81 -0.43 5.47
C LEU A 86 -9.90 -0.43 4.39
N GLY A 87 -10.32 0.76 3.98
CA GLY A 87 -11.32 0.95 2.92
C GLY A 87 -12.75 0.55 3.31
N ALA A 88 -12.96 0.09 4.55
CA ALA A 88 -14.29 -0.16 5.10
C ALA A 88 -14.97 1.15 5.51
N ASN A 89 -16.30 1.19 5.54
CA ASN A 89 -17.04 2.38 5.96
C ASN A 89 -16.81 2.65 7.45
N PHE A 90 -15.94 3.60 7.78
CA PHE A 90 -15.57 3.93 9.17
C PHE A 90 -16.76 4.27 10.09
N LYS A 91 -17.94 4.57 9.53
CA LYS A 91 -19.17 4.86 10.28
C LYS A 91 -20.00 3.63 10.66
N ALA A 92 -19.69 2.44 10.16
CA ALA A 92 -20.41 1.23 10.57
C ALA A 92 -19.78 0.67 11.86
N ASN A 93 -20.51 0.73 12.97
CA ASN A 93 -20.05 0.23 14.28
C ASN A 93 -19.65 -1.26 14.23
N GLU A 94 -20.23 -2.04 13.33
CA GLU A 94 -19.93 -3.47 13.11
C GLU A 94 -18.50 -3.74 12.65
N ILE A 95 -17.81 -2.74 12.09
CA ILE A 95 -16.41 -2.88 11.66
C ILE A 95 -15.45 -2.86 12.85
N TRP A 96 -15.84 -2.18 13.95
CA TRP A 96 -15.03 -2.05 15.16
C TRP A 96 -15.30 -3.17 16.18
N SER A 97 -16.40 -3.92 16.06
CA SER A 97 -16.74 -4.98 17.01
C SER A 97 -15.63 -6.04 17.11
N GLY A 98 -15.08 -6.49 15.98
CA GLY A 98 -13.98 -7.46 15.98
C GLY A 98 -12.66 -6.92 16.55
N ILE A 99 -12.48 -5.60 16.62
CA ILE A 99 -11.35 -4.97 17.30
C ILE A 99 -11.63 -4.90 18.81
N ILE A 100 -12.82 -4.45 19.20
CA ILE A 100 -13.25 -4.34 20.60
C ILE A 100 -13.21 -5.71 21.29
N GLU A 101 -13.74 -6.75 20.64
CA GLU A 101 -13.71 -8.13 21.18
C GLU A 101 -12.28 -8.66 21.40
N LYS A 102 -11.30 -8.22 20.60
CA LYS A 102 -9.89 -8.58 20.82
C LYS A 102 -9.31 -7.87 22.03
N PHE A 103 -9.65 -6.60 22.22
CA PHE A 103 -9.22 -5.82 23.39
C PHE A 103 -9.89 -6.23 24.70
N GLU A 104 -11.10 -6.80 24.66
CA GLU A 104 -11.81 -7.29 25.86
C GLU A 104 -11.40 -8.71 26.30
N LYS A 105 -10.67 -9.44 25.45
CA LYS A 105 -10.17 -10.79 25.73
C LYS A 105 -8.76 -10.86 26.30
N ASP A 106 -8.04 -9.73 26.29
CA ASP A 106 -6.71 -9.55 26.89
C ASP A 106 -6.81 -8.94 28.29
#